data_AF-A0A924KIG4-F1
#
_entry.id   AF-A0A924KIG4-F1
#
_cell.length_a   1.000
_cell.length_b   1.000
_cell.length_c   1.000
_cell.angle_alpha   90.00
_cell.angle_beta   90.00
_cell.angle_gamma   90.00
#
_symmetry.space_group_name_H-M   'P 1'
#
loop_
_entity.id
_entity.type
_entity.pdbx_description
1 polymer ?
#
loop_
_entity_poly.entity_id
_entity_poly.type
_entity_poly.pdbx_seq_one_letter_code
_entity_poly.pdbx_strand_id
1 'polypeptide(L)'
;MPQKEELYQIPLRYRKIENLHIVFWLIKDLCWVMLWKPLGLIMIIPTIGASLLITWQTRAIKSELLHNVAVVFWITANAYWMLSEFYSKNESLRYYAVIPFTIGIITIGYYYTGLMFSNKRKS
;
A
#
# COMPACT_ATOMS: atom_id res chain seq x y z
N MET A 1 2.84 32.45 23.78
CA MET A 1 2.46 32.47 22.34
C MET A 1 1.80 31.14 22.04
N PRO A 2 0.57 31.10 21.51
CA PRO A 2 -0.04 29.82 21.15
C PRO A 2 0.81 29.19 20.03
N GLN A 3 1.19 27.93 20.24
CA GLN A 3 1.90 27.11 19.26
C GLN A 3 1.06 27.09 17.98
N LYS A 4 1.57 27.66 16.88
CA LYS A 4 0.92 27.54 15.57
C LYS A 4 0.88 26.05 15.24
N GLU A 5 -0.29 25.45 15.33
CA GLU A 5 -0.54 24.15 14.72
C GLU A 5 -0.28 24.33 13.22
N GLU A 6 0.87 23.84 12.76
CA GLU A 6 1.13 23.70 11.33
C GLU A 6 0.10 22.69 10.79
N LEU A 7 -1.02 23.23 10.31
CA LEU A 7 -2.12 22.44 9.79
C LEU A 7 -1.61 21.73 8.54
N TYR A 8 -1.31 20.44 8.68
CA TYR A 8 -0.90 19.58 7.57
C TYR A 8 -2.06 19.48 6.57
N GLN A 9 -2.00 20.28 5.49
CA GLN A 9 -3.05 20.30 4.47
C GLN A 9 -2.64 19.48 3.26
N ILE A 10 -3.17 18.25 3.18
CA ILE A 10 -3.10 17.44 1.96
C ILE A 10 -4.10 18.03 0.95
N PRO A 11 -3.66 18.35 -0.29
CA PRO A 11 -4.57 18.78 -1.35
C PRO A 11 -5.75 17.83 -1.54
N LEU A 12 -6.97 18.37 -1.63
CA LEU A 12 -8.22 17.60 -1.77
C LEU A 12 -8.20 16.59 -2.93
N ARG A 13 -7.41 16.85 -3.97
CA ARG A 13 -7.24 15.94 -5.11
C ARG A 13 -6.59 14.62 -4.71
N TYR A 14 -5.57 14.63 -3.84
CA TYR A 14 -4.92 13.40 -3.37
C TYR A 14 -5.86 12.56 -2.51
N ARG A 15 -6.63 13.21 -1.63
CA ARG A 15 -7.65 12.57 -0.79
C ARG A 15 -8.70 11.81 -1.60
N LYS A 16 -9.17 12.37 -2.73
CA LYS A 16 -10.15 11.69 -3.59
C LYS A 16 -9.58 10.42 -4.21
N ILE A 17 -8.32 10.45 -4.63
CA ILE A 17 -7.66 9.32 -5.27
C ILE A 17 -7.33 8.23 -4.23
N GLU A 18 -6.88 8.61 -3.04
CA GLU A 18 -6.71 7.68 -1.91
C GLU A 18 -8.02 6.98 -1.54
N ASN A 19 -9.11 7.73 -1.40
CA ASN A 19 -10.43 7.14 -1.11
C ASN A 19 -10.87 6.18 -2.22
N LEU A 20 -10.68 6.57 -3.48
CA LEU A 20 -11.04 5.71 -4.62
C LEU A 20 -10.17 4.44 -4.68
N HIS A 21 -8.88 4.56 -4.36
CA HIS A 21 -7.97 3.44 -4.27
C HIS A 21 -8.42 2.41 -3.22
N ILE A 22 -8.83 2.88 -2.03
CA ILE A 22 -9.39 2.01 -0.97
C ILE A 22 -10.66 1.29 -1.46
N VAL A 23 -11.53 1.99 -2.19
CA VAL A 23 -12.73 1.36 -2.76
C VAL A 23 -12.37 0.24 -3.74
N PHE A 24 -11.43 0.47 -4.66
CA PHE A 24 -10.98 -0.59 -5.59
C PHE A 24 -10.35 -1.77 -4.85
N TRP A 25 -9.57 -1.50 -3.82
CA TRP A 25 -8.97 -2.54 -3.00
C TRP A 25 -10.03 -3.40 -2.29
N LEU A 26 -11.03 -2.79 -1.66
CA LEU A 26 -12.11 -3.51 -0.98
C LEU A 26 -12.93 -4.37 -1.95
N ILE A 27 -13.23 -3.86 -3.15
CA ILE A 27 -13.97 -4.64 -4.15
C ILE A 27 -13.13 -5.84 -4.64
N LYS A 28 -11.83 -5.64 -4.88
CA LYS A 28 -10.91 -6.73 -5.22
C LYS A 28 -10.90 -7.82 -4.15
N ASP A 29 -10.75 -7.43 -2.89
CA ASP A 29 -10.69 -8.36 -1.76
C ASP A 29 -12.04 -9.06 -1.52
N LEU A 30 -13.17 -8.40 -1.76
CA LEU A 30 -14.49 -9.04 -1.76
C LEU A 30 -14.58 -10.13 -2.83
N CYS A 31 -14.15 -9.82 -4.07
CA CYS A 31 -14.11 -10.82 -5.14
C CYS A 31 -13.20 -12.00 -4.79
N TRP A 32 -12.12 -11.75 -4.05
CA TRP A 32 -11.21 -12.80 -3.59
C TRP A 32 -11.87 -13.73 -2.57
N VAL A 33 -12.49 -13.18 -1.52
CA VAL A 33 -13.17 -14.00 -0.49
C VAL A 33 -14.32 -14.82 -1.10
N MET A 34 -15.02 -14.26 -2.09
CA MET A 34 -16.07 -14.96 -2.84
C MET A 34 -15.52 -15.96 -3.89
N LEU A 35 -14.19 -16.09 -4.01
CA LEU A 35 -13.49 -16.92 -4.99
C LEU A 35 -13.88 -16.64 -6.45
N TRP A 36 -14.28 -15.40 -6.75
CA TRP A 36 -14.64 -14.95 -8.10
C TRP A 36 -13.39 -14.67 -8.94
N LYS A 37 -12.75 -15.75 -9.41
CA LYS A 37 -11.47 -15.72 -10.12
C LYS A 37 -11.35 -14.65 -11.23
N PRO A 38 -12.24 -14.57 -12.24
CA PRO A 38 -12.08 -13.62 -13.34
C PRO A 38 -12.27 -12.17 -12.87
N LEU A 39 -13.24 -11.89 -11.99
CA LEU A 39 -13.48 -10.55 -11.47
C LEU A 39 -12.35 -10.08 -10.55
N GLY A 40 -11.87 -10.95 -9.66
CA GLY A 40 -10.73 -10.68 -8.78
C GLY A 40 -9.48 -10.34 -9.60
N LEU A 41 -9.19 -11.11 -10.66
CA LEU A 41 -8.04 -10.88 -11.53
C LEU A 41 -8.12 -9.54 -12.27
N ILE A 42 -9.28 -9.19 -12.83
CA ILE A 42 -9.50 -7.90 -13.48
C ILE A 42 -9.30 -6.75 -12.48
N MET A 43 -9.74 -6.93 -11.24
CA MET A 43 -9.63 -5.91 -10.18
C MET A 43 -8.19 -5.70 -9.66
N ILE A 44 -7.24 -6.62 -9.91
CA ILE A 44 -5.83 -6.38 -9.57
C ILE A 44 -5.30 -5.14 -10.30
N ILE A 45 -5.64 -4.99 -11.58
CA ILE A 45 -5.14 -3.92 -12.46
C ILE A 45 -5.50 -2.52 -11.93
N PRO A 46 -6.78 -2.18 -11.69
CA PRO A 46 -7.14 -0.86 -11.15
C PRO A 46 -6.60 -0.66 -9.73
N THR A 47 -6.45 -1.72 -8.92
CA THR A 47 -5.96 -1.60 -7.54
C THR A 47 -4.47 -1.24 -7.50
N ILE A 48 -3.63 -1.97 -8.24
CA ILE A 48 -2.19 -1.67 -8.36
C ILE A 48 -2.00 -0.34 -9.08
N GLY A 49 -2.73 -0.10 -10.18
CA GLY A 49 -2.68 1.15 -10.91
C GLY A 49 -2.97 2.37 -10.04
N ALA A 50 -4.03 2.32 -9.23
CA ALA A 50 -4.37 3.39 -8.30
C ALA A 50 -3.27 3.62 -7.24
N SER A 51 -2.70 2.54 -6.67
CA SER A 51 -1.61 2.67 -5.69
C SER A 51 -0.34 3.30 -6.27
N LEU A 52 0.01 2.94 -7.51
CA LEU A 52 1.15 3.54 -8.23
C LEU A 52 0.89 5.00 -8.58
N LEU A 53 -0.33 5.34 -9.00
CA LEU A 53 -0.72 6.72 -9.30
C LEU A 53 -0.62 7.61 -8.06
N ILE A 54 -1.09 7.13 -6.89
CA ILE A 54 -0.95 7.86 -5.62
C ILE A 54 0.53 8.08 -5.30
N THR A 55 1.33 7.00 -5.38
CA THR A 55 2.78 7.05 -5.11
C THR A 55 3.50 8.05 -6.00
N TRP A 56 3.18 8.06 -7.30
CA TRP A 56 3.76 9.01 -8.25
C TRP A 56 3.36 10.45 -7.94
N GLN A 57 2.11 10.67 -7.56
CA GLN A 57 1.57 11.99 -7.24
C GLN A 57 2.16 12.58 -5.96
N THR A 58 2.37 11.76 -4.94
CA THR A 58 2.94 12.19 -3.65
C THR A 58 4.48 12.20 -3.65
N ARG A 59 5.14 12.00 -4.81
CA ARG A 59 6.61 11.97 -4.91
C ARG A 59 7.32 13.25 -4.44
N ALA A 60 6.60 14.38 -4.42
CA ALA A 60 7.11 15.65 -3.93
C ALA A 60 7.30 15.66 -2.39
N ILE A 61 6.57 14.80 -1.67
CA ILE A 61 6.59 14.71 -0.21
C ILE A 61 7.24 13.37 0.16
N LYS A 62 8.50 13.41 0.61
CA LYS A 62 9.29 12.20 0.89
C LYS A 62 8.62 11.26 1.92
N SER A 63 7.93 11.82 2.91
CA SER A 63 7.23 11.04 3.94
C SER A 63 6.10 10.19 3.36
N GLU A 64 5.24 10.84 2.57
CA GLU A 64 4.11 10.20 1.90
C GLU A 64 4.59 9.24 0.82
N LEU A 65 5.64 9.60 0.07
CA LEU A 65 6.21 8.72 -0.95
C LEU A 65 6.63 7.37 -0.36
N LEU A 66 7.36 7.37 0.76
CA LEU A 66 7.84 6.12 1.36
C LEU A 66 6.69 5.28 1.91
N HIS A 67 5.67 5.92 2.49
CA HIS A 67 4.45 5.23 2.93
C HIS A 67 3.70 4.60 1.75
N ASN A 68 3.49 5.36 0.68
CA ASN A 68 2.76 4.92 -0.50
C ASN A 68 3.52 3.83 -1.27
N VAL A 69 4.85 3.90 -1.35
CA VAL A 69 5.68 2.80 -1.87
C VAL A 69 5.48 1.51 -1.08
N ALA A 70 5.42 1.59 0.25
CA ALA A 70 5.17 0.40 1.05
C ALA A 70 3.77 -0.18 0.85
N VAL A 71 2.76 0.69 0.68
CA VAL A 71 1.39 0.28 0.31
C VAL A 71 1.38 -0.41 -1.06
N VAL A 72 2.13 0.09 -2.05
CA VAL A 72 2.28 -0.58 -3.37
C VAL A 72 2.87 -1.99 -3.21
N PHE A 73 3.93 -2.15 -2.41
CA PHE A 73 4.53 -3.46 -2.15
C PHE A 73 3.54 -4.40 -1.46
N TRP A 74 2.79 -3.90 -0.48
CA TRP A 74 1.73 -4.66 0.21
C TRP A 74 0.64 -5.13 -0.76
N ILE A 75 0.13 -4.25 -1.62
CA ILE A 75 -0.91 -4.59 -2.59
C ILE A 75 -0.39 -5.60 -3.62
N THR A 76 0.87 -5.46 -4.04
CA THR A 76 1.52 -6.42 -4.94
C THR A 76 1.66 -7.79 -4.27
N ALA A 77 2.05 -7.82 -2.99
CA ALA A 77 2.10 -9.05 -2.19
C ALA A 77 0.74 -9.72 -2.07
N ASN A 78 -0.31 -8.92 -1.80
CA ASN A 78 -1.69 -9.37 -1.69
C ASN A 78 -2.21 -9.93 -3.03
N ALA A 79 -1.91 -9.27 -4.15
CA ALA A 79 -2.23 -9.75 -5.48
C ALA A 79 -1.52 -11.08 -5.81
N TYR A 80 -0.24 -11.22 -5.42
CA TYR A 80 0.51 -12.47 -5.57
C TYR A 80 -0.09 -13.62 -4.74
N TRP A 81 -0.47 -13.36 -3.47
CA TRP A 81 -1.15 -14.35 -2.64
C TRP A 81 -2.47 -14.79 -3.30
N MET A 82 -3.30 -13.84 -3.73
CA MET A 82 -4.56 -14.15 -4.42
C MET A 82 -4.34 -15.01 -5.68
N LEU A 83 -3.34 -14.68 -6.50
CA LEU A 83 -2.97 -15.48 -7.67
C LEU A 83 -2.51 -16.89 -7.30
N SER A 84 -1.71 -17.02 -6.24
CA SER A 84 -1.26 -18.33 -5.75
C SER A 84 -2.44 -19.21 -5.34
N GLU A 85 -3.48 -18.65 -4.71
CA GLU A 85 -4.67 -19.39 -4.28
C GLU A 85 -5.60 -19.75 -5.46
N PHE A 86 -5.70 -18.88 -6.47
CA PHE A 86 -6.51 -19.15 -7.65
C PHE A 86 -5.92 -20.21 -8.57
N TYR A 87 -4.59 -20.26 -8.71
CA TYR A 87 -3.90 -21.09 -9.70
C TYR A 87 -3.11 -22.25 -9.12
N SER A 88 -2.75 -22.24 -7.83
CA SER A 88 -2.04 -23.34 -7.18
C SER A 88 -2.85 -23.98 -6.07
N LYS A 89 -3.11 -25.29 -6.20
CA LYS A 89 -3.61 -26.13 -5.11
C LYS A 89 -2.54 -26.45 -4.05
N ASN A 90 -1.28 -26.08 -4.32
CA ASN A 90 -0.16 -26.31 -3.42
C ASN A 90 -0.07 -25.18 -2.40
N GLU A 91 -0.44 -25.46 -1.15
CA GLU A 91 -0.33 -24.52 -0.02
C GLU A 91 1.08 -23.94 0.15
N SER A 92 2.11 -24.66 -0.29
CA SER A 92 3.51 -24.24 -0.24
C SER A 92 3.77 -22.90 -0.93
N LEU A 93 3.03 -22.59 -2.00
CA LEU A 93 3.25 -21.36 -2.78
C LEU A 93 2.77 -20.10 -2.06
N ARG A 94 1.81 -20.24 -1.15
CA ARG A 94 1.30 -19.14 -0.31
C ARG A 94 2.39 -18.58 0.60
N TYR A 95 3.33 -19.41 1.07
CA TYR A 95 4.43 -18.97 1.93
C TYR A 95 5.37 -17.99 1.23
N TYR A 96 5.52 -18.07 -0.10
CA TYR A 96 6.31 -17.09 -0.85
C TYR A 96 5.66 -15.70 -0.88
N ALA A 97 4.34 -15.60 -0.67
CA ALA A 97 3.68 -14.31 -0.52
C ALA A 97 4.12 -13.58 0.75
N VAL A 98 4.62 -14.29 1.77
CA VAL A 98 5.17 -13.67 2.97
C VAL A 98 6.35 -12.76 2.60
N ILE A 99 7.19 -13.13 1.63
CA ILE A 99 8.39 -12.37 1.24
C ILE A 99 8.07 -10.90 0.89
N PRO A 100 7.17 -10.60 -0.07
CA PRO A 100 6.81 -9.21 -0.37
C PRO A 100 6.04 -8.53 0.77
N PHE A 101 5.29 -9.27 1.60
CA PHE A 101 4.70 -8.74 2.84
C PHE A 101 5.77 -8.26 3.82
N THR A 102 6.81 -9.06 4.08
CA THR A 102 7.91 -8.70 4.98
C THR A 102 8.69 -7.51 4.42
N ILE A 103 8.91 -7.44 3.11
CA ILE A 103 9.57 -6.30 2.45
C ILE A 103 8.77 -5.01 2.67
N GLY A 104 7.44 -5.04 2.52
CA GLY A 104 6.58 -3.89 2.80
C GLY A 104 6.68 -3.41 4.25
N ILE A 105 6.65 -4.34 5.21
CA ILE A 105 6.79 -4.04 6.65
C ILE A 105 8.16 -3.44 6.97
N ILE A 106 9.24 -4.03 6.43
CA ILE A 106 10.62 -3.53 6.62
C ILE A 106 10.77 -2.12 6.04
N THR A 107 10.14 -1.84 4.91
CA THR A 107 10.20 -0.51 4.26
C THR A 107 9.57 0.57 5.14
N ILE A 108 8.39 0.31 5.71
CA ILE A 108 7.74 1.23 6.68
C ILE A 108 8.56 1.33 7.96
N GLY A 109 9.04 0.19 8.48
CA GLY A 109 9.85 0.14 9.69
C GLY A 109 11.15 0.94 9.57
N TYR A 110 11.84 0.85 8.43
CA TYR A 110 13.04 1.63 8.15
C TYR A 110 12.75 3.13 8.11
N TYR A 111 11.63 3.54 7.51
CA TYR A 111 11.24 4.93 7.47
C TYR A 111 10.98 5.50 8.88
N TYR A 112 10.18 4.82 9.69
CA TYR A 112 9.86 5.27 11.06
C TYR A 112 11.06 5.25 12.00
N THR A 113 11.91 4.22 11.91
CA THR A 113 13.14 4.15 12.72
C THR A 113 14.13 5.25 12.30
N GLY A 114 14.34 5.48 11.00
CA GLY A 114 15.16 6.57 10.49
C GLY A 114 14.68 7.96 10.93
N LEU A 115 13.37 8.19 10.94
CA LEU A 115 12.75 9.42 11.45
C LEU A 115 12.98 9.60 12.96
N MET A 116 12.81 8.53 13.74
CA MET A 116 13.04 8.51 15.18
C MET A 116 14.51 8.79 15.53
N PHE A 117 15.45 8.25 14.75
CA PHE A 117 16.89 8.53 14.90
C PHE A 117 17.27 9.97 14.49
N SER A 118 16.63 10.53 13.46
CA SER A 118 16.84 11.93 13.07
C SER A 118 16.32 12.90 14.12
N ASN A 119 15.15 12.62 14.73
CA ASN A 119 14.59 13.45 15.80
C ASN A 119 15.45 13.42 17.08
N LYS A 120 16.10 12.29 17.40
CA LYS A 120 17.04 12.20 18.53
C LYS A 120 18.32 13.04 18.37
N ARG A 121 18.68 13.48 17.16
CA ARG A 121 19.83 14.37 16.92
C ARG A 121 19.51 15.86 17.05
N LYS A 122 18.23 16.23 17.18
CA LYS A 122 17.77 17.62 17.31
C LYS A 122 17.25 17.97 18.71
N SER A 123 17.27 17.03 19.65
CA SER A 123 17.00 17.25 21.08
C SER A 123 18.29 17.13 21.87
#